data_AF-A0A7I8D4S0-F1
#
_entry.id   AF-A0A7I8D4S0-F1
#
_cell.length_a   1.000
_cell.length_b   1.000
_cell.length_c   1.000
_cell.angle_alpha   90.00
_cell.angle_beta   90.00
_cell.angle_gamma   90.00
#
_symmetry.space_group_name_H-M   'P 1'
#
loop_
_entity.id
_entity.type
_entity.pdbx_description
1 polymer ?
#
loop_
_entity_poly.entity_id
_entity_poly.type
_entity_poly.pdbx_seq_one_letter_code
_entity_poly.pdbx_strand_id
1 'polypeptide(L)' 'MTRIPGVTPEQAEGFVREVFEKQLAQFGEVLENHKLYARRPSIFKAVRGMWGALDKSGLIDAPLQTLINIRVASINECPF' A
#
# COMPACT_ATOMS: atom_id res chain seq x y z
N MET A 1 8.07 -1.38 12.34
CA MET A 1 8.14 -2.87 12.27
C MET A 1 6.78 -3.44 12.64
N THR A 2 6.22 -4.33 11.82
CA THR A 2 4.91 -4.93 12.09
C THR A 2 5.02 -5.98 13.19
N ARG A 3 3.93 -6.16 13.97
CA ARG A 3 3.84 -7.24 14.97
C ARG A 3 3.70 -8.64 14.35
N ILE A 4 3.22 -8.69 13.11
CA ILE A 4 2.95 -9.91 12.37
C ILE A 4 3.90 -9.93 11.16
N PRO A 5 4.66 -11.02 10.95
CA PRO A 5 5.53 -11.15 9.79
C PRO A 5 4.73 -11.03 8.48
N GLY A 6 5.20 -10.20 7.57
CA GLY A 6 4.64 -10.10 6.22
C GLY A 6 5.14 -11.21 5.29
N VAL A 7 4.59 -11.26 4.08
CA VAL A 7 5.06 -12.13 3.00
C VAL A 7 6.33 -11.53 2.40
N THR A 8 7.35 -12.36 2.15
CA THR A 8 8.59 -11.91 1.51
C THR A 8 8.44 -11.84 -0.01
N PRO A 9 9.26 -11.06 -0.73
CA PRO A 9 9.20 -10.99 -2.19
C PRO A 9 9.36 -12.33 -2.90
N GLU A 10 10.13 -13.25 -2.32
CA GLU A 10 10.38 -14.59 -2.88
C GLU A 10 9.15 -15.49 -2.77
N GLN A 11 8.28 -15.25 -1.79
CA GLN A 11 7.03 -15.97 -1.55
C GLN A 11 5.84 -15.37 -2.30
N ALA A 12 5.99 -14.18 -2.89
CA ALA A 12 4.91 -13.49 -3.57
C ALA A 12 4.64 -14.12 -4.95
N GLU A 13 3.36 -14.24 -5.28
CA GLU A 13 2.90 -14.81 -6.56
C GLU A 13 1.85 -13.89 -7.22
N GLY A 14 1.72 -14.03 -8.54
CA GLY A 14 0.73 -13.31 -9.35
C GLY A 14 0.71 -11.80 -9.10
N PHE A 15 -0.49 -11.25 -8.89
CA PHE A 15 -0.70 -9.82 -8.65
C PHE A 15 0.14 -9.26 -7.49
N VAL A 16 0.36 -10.04 -6.42
CA VAL A 16 1.14 -9.59 -5.27
C VAL A 16 2.59 -9.35 -5.67
N ARG A 17 3.16 -10.27 -6.46
CA ARG A 17 4.54 -10.18 -6.96
C ARG A 17 4.72 -8.97 -7.85
N GLU A 18 3.81 -8.75 -8.79
CA GLU A 18 3.86 -7.57 -9.68
C GLU A 18 3.86 -6.25 -8.90
N VAL A 19 3.08 -6.17 -7.82
CA VAL A 19 3.05 -4.98 -6.95
C VAL A 19 4.37 -4.82 -6.20
N PHE A 20 4.94 -5.91 -5.69
CA PHE A 20 6.21 -5.86 -4.97
C PHE A 20 7.38 -5.46 -5.88
N GLU A 21 7.45 -6.00 -7.09
CA GLU A 21 8.49 -5.64 -8.07
C GLU A 21 8.44 -4.14 -8.43
N LYS A 22 7.23 -3.57 -8.58
CA LYS A 22 7.06 -2.13 -8.78
C LYS A 22 7.53 -1.30 -7.58
N GLN A 23 7.26 -1.76 -6.36
CA GLN A 23 7.76 -1.07 -5.16
C GLN A 23 9.28 -1.14 -5.03
N LEU A 24 9.87 -2.30 -5.32
CA LEU A 24 11.33 -2.45 -5.35
C LEU A 24 11.96 -1.51 -6.37
N ALA A 25 11.38 -1.40 -7.58
CA ALA A 25 11.87 -0.48 -8.60
C ALA A 25 11.73 1.00 -8.19
N GLN A 26 10.64 1.37 -7.50
CA GLN A 26 10.35 2.75 -7.13
C GLN A 26 11.05 3.21 -5.85
N PHE A 27 11.14 2.35 -4.84
CA PHE A 27 11.54 2.68 -3.48
C PHE A 27 12.79 1.93 -3.01
N GLY A 28 13.26 0.93 -3.75
CA GLY A 28 14.37 0.05 -3.34
C GLY A 28 13.97 -1.01 -2.30
N GLU A 29 12.74 -0.97 -1.79
CA GLU A 29 12.20 -1.92 -0.82
C GLU A 29 10.69 -2.12 -1.00
N VAL A 30 10.18 -3.24 -0.48
CA VAL A 30 8.73 -3.46 -0.34
C VAL A 30 8.28 -2.87 1.00
N LEU A 31 7.24 -2.05 0.98
CA LEU A 31 6.71 -1.41 2.18
C LEU A 31 6.07 -2.43 3.13
N GLU A 32 6.25 -2.25 4.43
CA GLU A 32 5.78 -3.18 5.47
C GLU A 32 4.28 -3.45 5.43
N ASN A 33 3.46 -2.43 5.13
CA ASN A 33 2.01 -2.60 4.98
C ASN A 33 1.65 -3.51 3.77
N HIS A 34 2.41 -3.44 2.68
CA HIS A 34 2.19 -4.27 1.49
C HIS A 34 2.61 -5.73 1.78
N LYS A 35 3.71 -5.94 2.51
CA LYS A 35 4.09 -7.28 3.02
C LYS A 35 3.00 -7.87 3.91
N LEU A 36 2.37 -7.06 4.76
CA LEU A 36 1.29 -7.53 5.63
C LEU A 36 0.01 -7.87 4.84
N TYR A 37 -0.43 -7.00 3.92
CA TYR A 37 -1.61 -7.27 3.09
C TYR A 37 -1.45 -8.50 2.20
N ALA A 38 -0.23 -8.77 1.71
CA ALA A 38 0.07 -9.93 0.89
C ALA A 38 -0.28 -11.28 1.54
N ARG A 39 -0.40 -11.35 2.88
CA ARG A 39 -0.91 -12.54 3.58
C ARG A 39 -2.32 -12.93 3.15
N ARG A 40 -3.10 -11.99 2.61
CA ARG A 40 -4.45 -12.17 2.08
C ARG A 40 -4.57 -11.50 0.70
N PRO A 41 -4.16 -12.18 -0.39
CA PRO A 41 -4.12 -11.59 -1.72
C PRO A 41 -5.44 -10.98 -2.20
N SER A 42 -6.59 -11.57 -1.82
CA SER A 42 -7.92 -11.02 -2.14
C SER A 42 -8.16 -9.65 -1.50
N ILE A 43 -7.82 -9.50 -0.22
CA ILE A 43 -7.90 -8.22 0.51
C ILE A 43 -6.91 -7.23 -0.10
N PHE A 44 -5.68 -7.67 -0.38
CA PHE A 44 -4.66 -6.81 -0.95
C PHE A 44 -5.10 -6.23 -2.30
N LYS A 45 -5.66 -7.07 -3.18
CA LYS A 45 -6.21 -6.64 -4.47
C LYS A 45 -7.33 -5.62 -4.29
N ALA A 46 -8.24 -5.84 -3.34
CA ALA A 46 -9.33 -4.90 -3.06
C ALA A 46 -8.82 -3.54 -2.56
N VAL A 47 -7.90 -3.53 -1.59
CA VAL A 47 -7.32 -2.29 -1.04
C VAL A 47 -6.55 -1.50 -2.10
N ARG A 48 -5.73 -2.17 -2.92
CA ARG A 48 -5.03 -1.54 -4.05
C ARG A 48 -6.00 -1.00 -5.10
N GLY A 49 -7.09 -1.73 -5.36
CA GLY A 49 -8.17 -1.29 -6.25
C GLY A 49 -8.84 -0.01 -5.75
N MET A 50 -9.15 0.06 -4.46
CA MET A 50 -9.73 1.26 -3.83
C MET A 50 -8.79 2.46 -3.97
N TRP A 51 -7.52 2.34 -3.58
CA TRP A 51 -6.55 3.43 -3.72
C TRP A 51 -6.37 3.87 -5.18
N GLY A 52 -6.26 2.92 -6.11
CA GLY A 52 -6.18 3.25 -7.54
C GLY A 52 -7.44 3.93 -8.08
N ALA A 53 -8.62 3.63 -7.54
CA ALA A 53 -9.86 4.31 -7.91
C ALA A 53 -9.92 5.74 -7.35
N LEU A 54 -9.43 5.97 -6.13
CA LEU A 54 -9.31 7.31 -5.54
C LEU A 54 -8.36 8.18 -6.38
N ASP A 55 -7.18 7.68 -6.71
CA ASP A 55 -6.19 8.41 -7.52
C ASP A 55 -6.75 8.75 -8.92
N LYS A 56 -7.49 7.82 -9.54
CA LYS A 56 -8.11 8.02 -10.85
C LYS A 56 -9.36 8.89 -10.83
N SER A 57 -9.97 9.11 -9.67
CA SER A 57 -11.22 9.88 -9.57
C SER A 57 -11.03 11.33 -10.04
N GLY A 58 -9.83 11.90 -9.84
CA GLY A 58 -9.50 13.27 -10.23
C GLY A 58 -10.32 14.35 -9.51
N LEU A 59 -11.11 13.99 -8.50
CA LEU A 59 -11.98 14.92 -7.76
C LEU A 59 -11.19 15.82 -6.80
N ILE A 60 -9.98 15.39 -6.41
CA ILE A 60 -9.05 16.09 -5.55
C ILE A 60 -7.67 15.96 -6.21
N ASP A 61 -6.89 17.04 -6.24
CA ASP A 61 -5.52 16.96 -6.78
C ASP A 61 -4.63 16.05 -5.90
N ALA A 62 -3.63 15.41 -6.53
CA ALA A 62 -2.79 14.42 -5.85
C ALA A 62 -2.01 14.97 -4.63
N PRO A 63 -1.44 16.20 -4.68
CA PRO A 63 -0.86 16.82 -3.49
C PRO A 63 -1.85 16.98 -2.33
N LEU A 64 -3.06 17.47 -2.60
CA LEU A 64 -4.09 17.66 -1.58
C LEU A 64 -4.58 16.33 -1.01
N GLN A 65 -4.77 15.31 -1.85
CA GLN A 65 -5.10 13.95 -1.39
C GLN A 65 -4.04 13.41 -0.41
N THR A 66 -2.76 13.67 -0.68
CA THR A 66 -1.65 13.30 0.21
C THR A 66 -1.71 14.05 1.54
N LEU A 67 -1.92 15.37 1.51
CA LEU A 67 -2.04 16.19 2.73
C LEU A 67 -3.24 15.77 3.59
N ILE A 68 -4.38 15.43 2.98
CA ILE A 68 -5.56 14.92 3.67
C ILE A 68 -5.24 13.59 4.36
N ASN A 69 -4.59 12.66 3.66
CA ASN A 69 -4.20 11.37 4.24
C ASN A 69 -3.28 11.55 5.46
N ILE A 70 -2.28 12.43 5.36
CA ILE A 70 -1.38 12.75 6.48
C ILE A 70 -2.15 13.37 7.64
N ARG A 71 -3.08 14.30 7.37
CA ARG A 71 -3.89 14.94 8.41
C ARG A 71 -4.76 13.93 9.15
N VAL A 72 -5.44 13.04 8.41
CA VAL A 72 -6.29 12.00 8.99
C VAL A 72 -5.45 10.99 9.77
N ALA A 73 -4.29 10.58 9.26
CA ALA A 73 -3.36 9.70 9.97
C ALA A 73 -2.89 10.32 11.29
N SER A 74 -2.54 11.61 11.28
CA SER A 74 -2.13 12.36 12.48
C SER A 74 -3.25 12.43 13.53
N ILE A 75 -4.50 12.65 13.12
CA ILE A 75 -5.66 12.66 14.04
C ILE A 75 -5.86 11.28 14.69
N ASN A 76 -5.58 10.21 13.96
CA ASN A 76 -5.69 8.83 14.45
C ASN A 76 -4.42 8.33 15.14
N GLU A 77 -3.41 9.17 15.33
CA GLU A 77 -2.11 8.80 15.90
C GLU A 77 -1.46 7.61 15.16
N CYS A 78 -1.68 7.51 13.84
CA CYS A 78 -1.06 6.48 13.01
C CYS A 78 0.40 6.85 12.73
N PRO A 79 1.38 6.08 13.24
CA PRO A 79 2.80 6.42 13.13
C PRO A 79 3.46 5.96 11.82
N PHE A 80 2.67 5.36 10.92
CA PHE A 80 3.07 4.86 9.61
C PHE A 80 2.43 5.74 8.53
#